data_AF-A0ABD7PEY6-F1
#
_entry.id   AF-A0ABD7PEY6-F1
#
_cell.length_a   1.000
_cell.length_b   1.000
_cell.length_c   1.000
_cell.angle_alpha   90.00
_cell.angle_beta   90.00
_cell.angle_gamma   90.00
#
_symmetry.space_group_name_H-M   'P 1'
#
loop_
_entity.id
_entity.type
_entity.pdbx_description
1 polymer ?
#
loop_
_entity_poly.entity_id
_entity_poly.type
_entity_poly.pdbx_seq_one_letter_code
_entity_poly.pdbx_strand_id
1 'polypeptide(L)'
;MKDYNSRFASVPRENGNAHREILHSPEELNYILCYQSRGMLSKNLTFQYTTSAYQIRSEGQGYRLRHAIVTVCENFNGEITVLHESRSLGYEKYVDGPEPIPLDDEKSVHERVDNVRYNLRSKYYVKPAADHPWMTRRTQSKDDVKPPTLPRKKVGPDTTPK
;
A
#
# COMPACT_ATOMS: atom_id res chain seq x y z
N MET A 1 -26.16 -17.93 -11.32
CA MET A 1 -27.44 -17.34 -10.83
C MET A 1 -28.66 -18.10 -11.36
N LYS A 2 -28.99 -18.06 -12.66
CA LYS A 2 -30.23 -18.71 -13.17
C LYS A 2 -30.35 -20.22 -12.87
N ASP A 3 -29.30 -21.00 -13.12
CA ASP A 3 -29.27 -22.45 -12.86
C ASP A 3 -29.31 -22.81 -11.35
N TYR A 4 -28.79 -21.92 -10.50
CA TYR A 4 -28.81 -22.13 -9.06
C TYR A 4 -30.20 -21.86 -8.50
N ASN A 5 -30.85 -20.79 -8.98
CA ASN A 5 -32.21 -20.44 -8.56
C ASN A 5 -33.22 -21.51 -8.97
N SER A 6 -33.09 -22.15 -10.14
CA SER A 6 -34.02 -23.22 -10.54
C SER A 6 -33.97 -24.45 -9.62
N ARG A 7 -32.80 -24.75 -9.04
CA ARG A 7 -32.59 -25.92 -8.19
C ARG A 7 -32.94 -25.66 -6.72
N PHE A 8 -32.75 -24.43 -6.25
CA PHE A 8 -32.73 -24.13 -4.82
C PHE A 8 -33.65 -22.98 -4.39
N ALA A 9 -34.28 -22.24 -5.31
CA ALA A 9 -35.20 -21.18 -4.91
C ALA A 9 -36.49 -21.76 -4.35
N SER A 10 -36.83 -21.37 -3.13
CA SER A 10 -38.13 -21.62 -2.50
C SER A 10 -38.98 -20.37 -2.54
N VAL A 11 -40.29 -20.52 -2.72
CA VAL A 11 -41.23 -19.40 -2.61
C VAL A 11 -41.21 -18.87 -1.17
N PRO A 12 -41.13 -17.54 -0.95
CA PRO A 12 -41.17 -16.98 0.39
C PRO A 12 -42.53 -17.24 1.05
N ARG A 13 -42.51 -17.42 2.37
CA ARG A 13 -43.73 -17.66 3.16
C ARG A 13 -44.69 -16.46 3.12
N GLU A 14 -44.13 -15.26 3.09
CA GLU A 14 -44.86 -14.00 2.91
C GLU A 14 -44.21 -13.22 1.77
N ASN A 15 -45.02 -12.69 0.87
CA ASN A 15 -44.55 -11.98 -0.33
C ASN A 15 -44.24 -10.49 -0.06
N GLY A 16 -44.24 -10.08 1.21
CA GLY A 16 -43.95 -8.70 1.61
C GLY A 16 -42.47 -8.39 1.55
N ASN A 17 -42.13 -7.13 1.24
CA ASN A 17 -40.76 -6.66 1.38
C ASN A 17 -40.45 -6.49 2.87
N ALA A 18 -39.70 -7.43 3.44
CA ALA A 18 -39.25 -7.37 4.83
C ALA A 18 -37.95 -6.56 5.02
N HIS A 19 -37.38 -5.98 3.96
CA HIS A 19 -36.19 -5.16 4.06
C HIS A 19 -36.50 -3.82 4.73
N ARG A 20 -35.56 -3.36 5.56
CA ARG A 20 -35.62 -2.03 6.14
C ARG A 20 -35.45 -0.98 5.04
N GLU A 21 -36.28 0.04 5.07
CA GLU A 21 -36.15 1.19 4.16
C GLU A 21 -34.79 1.86 4.35
N ILE A 22 -34.13 2.17 3.22
CA ILE A 22 -32.87 2.88 3.21
C ILE A 22 -33.17 4.37 3.32
N LEU A 23 -32.81 4.96 4.46
CA LEU A 23 -33.04 6.38 4.75
C LEU A 23 -31.92 7.29 4.21
N HIS A 24 -30.81 6.70 3.77
CA HIS A 24 -29.65 7.42 3.28
C HIS A 24 -29.84 7.88 1.84
N SER A 25 -29.28 9.03 1.50
CA SER A 25 -29.20 9.45 0.11
C SER A 25 -28.27 8.54 -0.70
N PRO A 26 -28.40 8.49 -2.03
CA PRO A 26 -27.46 7.75 -2.88
C PRO A 26 -25.99 8.20 -2.68
N GLU A 27 -25.77 9.49 -2.41
CA GLU A 27 -24.44 10.05 -2.15
C GLU A 27 -23.86 9.54 -0.82
N GLU A 28 -24.69 9.51 0.24
CA GLU A 28 -24.29 8.95 1.53
C GLU A 28 -23.97 7.46 1.44
N LEU A 29 -24.77 6.71 0.68
CA LEU A 29 -24.48 5.30 0.40
C LEU A 29 -23.15 5.11 -0.31
N ASN A 30 -22.82 5.99 -1.29
CA ASN A 30 -21.53 5.94 -1.95
C ASN A 30 -20.38 6.19 -0.97
N TYR A 31 -20.54 7.10 0.00
CA TYR A 31 -19.53 7.29 1.04
C TYR A 31 -19.47 6.11 2.02
N ILE A 32 -20.58 5.46 2.35
CA ILE A 32 -20.62 4.29 3.23
C ILE A 32 -19.96 3.07 2.57
N LEU A 33 -20.18 2.89 1.27
CA LEU A 33 -19.75 1.72 0.49
C LEU A 33 -18.45 1.97 -0.28
N CYS A 34 -17.50 2.68 0.32
CA CYS A 34 -16.21 2.99 -0.28
C CYS A 34 -15.05 2.65 0.66
N TYR A 35 -13.82 2.64 0.13
CA TYR A 35 -12.63 2.55 0.97
C TYR A 35 -12.41 3.88 1.68
N GLN A 36 -12.44 3.86 3.01
CA GLN A 36 -12.22 5.04 3.82
C GLN A 36 -10.85 5.03 4.48
N SER A 37 -10.13 6.15 4.38
CA SER A 37 -8.88 6.38 5.12
C SER A 37 -8.94 7.72 5.82
N ARG A 38 -8.51 7.74 7.09
CA ARG A 38 -8.52 8.94 7.92
C ARG A 38 -7.12 9.55 7.95
N GLY A 39 -7.00 10.81 7.58
CA GLY A 39 -5.74 11.54 7.51
C GLY A 39 -5.81 12.90 8.20
N MET A 40 -4.67 13.39 8.69
CA MET A 40 -4.57 14.75 9.21
C MET A 40 -4.01 15.68 8.14
N LEU A 41 -4.65 16.83 7.94
CA LEU A 41 -4.16 17.86 7.05
C LEU A 41 -2.91 18.53 7.62
N SER A 42 -1.91 18.74 6.77
CA SER A 42 -0.73 19.53 7.12
C SER A 42 -1.07 21.02 7.29
N LYS A 43 -0.08 21.81 7.71
CA LYS A 43 -0.20 23.28 7.77
C LYS A 43 -0.49 23.91 6.39
N ASN A 44 -0.07 23.25 5.32
CA ASN A 44 -0.30 23.66 3.93
C ASN A 44 -1.57 23.02 3.33
N LEU A 45 -2.40 22.39 4.16
CA LEU A 45 -3.62 21.69 3.76
C LEU A 45 -3.39 20.56 2.77
N THR A 46 -2.28 19.86 2.96
CA THR A 46 -1.95 18.66 2.18
C THR A 46 -2.15 17.40 3.01
N PHE A 47 -2.48 16.31 2.33
CA PHE A 47 -2.50 14.96 2.88
C PHE A 47 -1.95 13.97 1.86
N GLN A 48 -1.52 12.80 2.32
CA GLN A 48 -1.12 11.71 1.45
C GLN A 48 -2.22 10.65 1.42
N TYR A 49 -2.46 10.10 0.25
CA TYR A 49 -3.33 8.96 0.06
C TYR A 49 -2.75 8.07 -1.03
N THR A 50 -2.75 6.76 -0.78
CA THR A 50 -2.01 5.77 -1.56
C THR A 50 -0.54 6.19 -1.75
N THR A 51 -0.12 6.51 -2.96
CA THR A 51 1.24 7.01 -3.24
C THR A 51 1.27 8.52 -3.44
N SER A 52 0.12 9.16 -3.70
CA SER A 52 0.05 10.56 -4.14
C SER A 52 -0.20 11.53 -2.97
N ALA A 53 0.23 12.77 -3.15
CA ALA A 53 -0.09 13.86 -2.26
C ALA A 53 -1.17 14.75 -2.87
N TYR A 54 -2.15 15.13 -2.05
CA TYR A 54 -3.28 15.95 -2.43
C TYR A 54 -3.33 17.22 -1.61
N GLN A 55 -3.87 18.29 -2.17
CA GLN A 55 -4.03 19.58 -1.51
C GLN A 55 -5.49 20.02 -1.53
N ILE A 56 -5.98 20.51 -0.40
CA ILE A 56 -7.34 21.04 -0.30
C ILE A 56 -7.43 22.41 -0.96
N ARG A 57 -8.42 22.58 -1.84
CA ARG A 57 -8.84 23.86 -2.42
C ARG A 57 -9.94 24.43 -1.52
N SER A 58 -9.59 25.40 -0.66
CA SER A 58 -10.55 26.08 0.22
C SER A 58 -10.49 27.58 0.00
N GLU A 59 -11.63 28.19 -0.34
CA GLU A 59 -11.78 29.64 -0.33
C GLU A 59 -12.08 30.09 1.11
N GLY A 60 -11.22 30.94 1.67
CA GLY A 60 -11.40 31.62 2.96
C GLY A 60 -11.22 30.78 4.24
N GLN A 61 -11.53 29.49 4.25
CA GLN A 61 -11.53 28.65 5.46
C GLN A 61 -10.24 27.87 5.71
N GLY A 62 -9.20 28.10 4.89
CA GLY A 62 -7.99 27.30 4.92
C GLY A 62 -7.28 27.25 6.27
N TYR A 63 -7.31 28.31 7.09
CA TYR A 63 -6.65 28.27 8.40
C TYR A 63 -7.30 27.29 9.38
N ARG A 64 -8.63 27.16 9.36
CA ARG A 64 -9.38 26.27 10.27
C ARG A 64 -9.16 24.79 9.96
N LEU A 65 -8.83 24.49 8.70
CA LEU A 65 -8.59 23.12 8.23
C LEU A 65 -7.17 22.63 8.55
N ARG A 66 -6.28 23.48 9.06
CA ARG A 66 -4.92 23.06 9.44
C ARG A 66 -5.00 22.08 10.60
N HIS A 67 -4.34 20.92 10.45
CA HIS A 67 -4.39 19.82 11.42
C HIS A 67 -5.78 19.22 11.63
N ALA A 68 -6.75 19.61 10.80
CA ALA A 68 -8.07 18.99 10.81
C ALA A 68 -7.95 17.56 10.30
N ILE A 69 -8.82 16.70 10.82
CA ILE A 69 -8.90 15.32 10.39
C ILE A 69 -9.92 15.21 9.26
N VAL A 70 -9.47 14.67 8.14
CA VAL A 70 -10.29 14.40 6.96
C VAL A 70 -10.45 12.90 6.75
N THR A 71 -11.57 12.53 6.15
CA THR A 71 -11.82 11.16 5.68
C THR A 71 -11.74 11.17 4.16
N VAL A 72 -10.82 10.40 3.61
CA VAL A 72 -10.67 10.15 2.18
C VAL A 72 -11.49 8.92 1.84
N CYS A 73 -12.44 9.08 0.92
CA CYS A 73 -13.38 8.07 0.46
C CYS A 73 -13.04 7.72 -0.99
N GLU A 74 -12.55 6.52 -1.27
CA GLU A 74 -12.29 6.01 -2.62
C GLU A 74 -13.35 4.99 -3.01
N ASN A 75 -14.15 5.31 -4.03
CA ASN A 75 -15.17 4.38 -4.52
C ASN A 75 -14.53 3.22 -5.32
N PHE A 76 -15.33 2.20 -5.65
CA PHE A 76 -14.83 1.06 -6.41
C PHE A 76 -14.42 1.37 -7.87
N ASN A 77 -14.75 2.57 -8.36
CA ASN A 77 -14.29 3.08 -9.66
C ASN A 77 -12.95 3.83 -9.55
N GLY A 78 -12.41 4.04 -8.34
CA GLY A 78 -11.18 4.79 -8.08
C GLY A 78 -11.36 6.30 -7.96
N GLU A 79 -12.60 6.79 -7.92
CA GLU A 79 -12.87 8.22 -7.69
C GLU A 79 -12.76 8.54 -6.20
N ILE A 80 -12.05 9.62 -5.90
CA ILE A 80 -11.76 10.04 -4.53
C ILE A 80 -12.66 11.22 -4.15
N THR A 81 -13.26 11.15 -2.97
CA THR A 81 -13.95 12.25 -2.30
C THR A 81 -13.30 12.50 -0.93
N VAL A 82 -13.09 13.76 -0.56
CA VAL A 82 -12.52 14.12 0.75
C VAL A 82 -13.61 14.76 1.60
N LEU A 83 -13.83 14.23 2.81
CA LEU A 83 -14.86 14.69 3.73
C LEU A 83 -14.23 15.29 5.00
N HIS A 84 -14.78 16.42 5.46
CA HIS A 84 -14.52 17.01 6.76
C HIS A 84 -15.86 17.33 7.43
N GLU A 85 -16.13 16.77 8.62
CA GLU A 85 -17.42 16.95 9.32
C GLU A 85 -18.64 16.67 8.41
N SER A 86 -18.56 15.59 7.63
CA SER A 86 -19.58 15.18 6.65
C SER A 86 -19.79 16.13 5.47
N ARG A 87 -18.92 17.13 5.28
CA ARG A 87 -18.93 18.02 4.11
C ARG A 87 -17.82 17.67 3.15
N SER A 88 -18.12 17.64 1.86
CA SER A 88 -17.12 17.44 0.82
C SER A 88 -16.20 18.66 0.71
N LEU A 89 -14.90 18.40 0.55
CA LEU A 89 -13.88 19.39 0.32
C LEU A 89 -13.39 19.27 -1.12
N GLY A 90 -13.27 20.42 -1.79
CA GLY A 90 -12.55 20.50 -3.05
C GLY A 90 -11.07 20.18 -2.81
N TYR A 91 -10.49 19.40 -3.70
CA TYR A 91 -9.07 19.06 -3.63
C TYR A 91 -8.48 19.00 -5.03
N GLU A 92 -7.16 19.02 -5.08
CA GLU A 92 -6.40 18.70 -6.28
C GLU A 92 -5.27 17.75 -5.96
N LYS A 93 -4.83 17.01 -6.97
CA LYS A 93 -3.59 16.27 -6.85
C LYS A 93 -2.42 17.25 -6.92
N TYR A 94 -1.61 17.27 -5.86
CA TYR A 94 -0.49 18.19 -5.71
C TYR A 94 0.82 17.58 -6.21
N VAL A 95 1.09 16.33 -5.85
CA VAL A 95 2.29 15.58 -6.26
C VAL A 95 1.89 14.15 -6.56
N ASP A 96 2.26 13.66 -7.75
CA ASP A 96 2.16 12.24 -8.06
C ASP A 96 3.16 11.45 -7.23
N GLY A 97 2.67 10.33 -6.70
CA GLY A 97 3.50 9.39 -5.97
C GLY A 97 4.51 8.68 -6.85
N PRO A 98 5.58 8.12 -6.26
CA PRO A 98 6.37 7.12 -6.95
C PRO A 98 5.48 5.95 -7.37
N GLU A 99 5.83 5.28 -8.46
CA GLU A 99 5.14 4.07 -8.89
C GLU A 99 5.12 3.06 -7.74
N PRO A 100 3.96 2.45 -7.45
CA PRO A 100 3.87 1.45 -6.41
C PRO A 100 4.83 0.31 -6.73
N ILE A 101 5.54 -0.16 -5.71
CA ILE A 101 6.44 -1.29 -5.87
C ILE A 101 5.60 -2.48 -6.32
N PRO A 102 5.91 -3.11 -7.45
CA PRO A 102 5.13 -4.24 -7.94
C PRO A 102 5.12 -5.34 -6.89
N LEU A 103 3.93 -5.87 -6.62
CA LEU A 103 3.72 -6.98 -5.71
C LEU A 103 4.55 -8.16 -6.20
N ASP A 104 5.54 -8.57 -5.42
CA ASP A 104 6.29 -9.78 -5.74
C ASP A 104 5.40 -11.00 -5.48
N ASP A 105 5.39 -11.93 -6.43
CA ASP A 105 4.95 -13.29 -6.18
C ASP A 105 5.80 -13.92 -5.06
N GLU A 106 5.24 -14.84 -4.27
CA GLU A 106 5.93 -15.50 -3.14
C GLU A 106 7.29 -16.11 -3.56
N LYS A 107 7.40 -16.51 -4.83
CA LYS A 107 8.62 -17.06 -5.43
C LYS A 107 9.64 -16.01 -5.86
N SER A 108 9.22 -14.77 -6.14
CA SER A 108 10.07 -13.65 -6.60
C SER A 108 10.80 -12.95 -5.45
N VAL A 109 10.20 -12.94 -4.24
CA VAL A 109 10.76 -12.25 -3.07
C VAL A 109 12.20 -12.68 -2.78
N HIS A 110 12.52 -13.97 -2.90
CA HIS A 110 13.86 -14.49 -2.64
C HIS A 110 14.90 -13.89 -3.59
N GLU A 111 14.57 -13.78 -4.88
CA GLU A 111 15.46 -13.22 -5.89
C GLU A 111 15.68 -11.72 -5.68
N ARG A 112 14.62 -10.97 -5.34
CA ARG A 112 14.74 -9.53 -5.04
C ARG A 112 15.64 -9.30 -3.83
N VAL A 113 15.46 -10.07 -2.75
CA VAL A 113 16.30 -9.99 -1.54
C VAL A 113 17.76 -10.34 -1.84
N ASP A 114 18.02 -11.40 -2.60
CA ASP A 114 19.39 -11.80 -2.93
C ASP A 114 20.10 -10.79 -3.84
N ASN A 115 19.39 -10.19 -4.80
CA ASN A 115 19.91 -9.10 -5.63
C ASN A 115 20.22 -7.85 -4.79
N VAL A 116 19.37 -7.48 -3.84
CA VAL A 116 19.63 -6.37 -2.89
C VAL A 116 20.85 -6.68 -2.02
N ARG A 117 20.96 -7.90 -1.48
CA ARG A 117 22.15 -8.35 -0.72
C ARG A 117 23.42 -8.25 -1.55
N TYR A 118 23.38 -8.63 -2.82
CA TYR A 118 24.52 -8.50 -3.73
C TYR A 118 24.92 -7.03 -3.93
N ASN A 119 23.96 -6.13 -4.15
CA ASN A 119 24.22 -4.70 -4.35
C ASN A 119 24.70 -4.00 -3.07
N LEU A 120 24.19 -4.37 -1.88
CA LEU A 120 24.64 -3.84 -0.58
C LEU A 120 26.05 -4.32 -0.18
N ARG A 121 26.51 -5.40 -0.80
CA ARG A 121 27.78 -6.07 -0.46
C ARG A 121 29.01 -5.21 -0.68
N SER A 122 28.91 -4.10 -1.39
CA SER A 122 30.01 -3.14 -1.55
C SER A 122 29.98 -2.00 -0.51
N LYS A 123 28.82 -1.67 0.09
CA LYS A 123 28.69 -0.53 1.02
C LYS A 123 28.67 -0.90 2.51
N TYR A 124 28.10 -2.05 2.87
CA TYR A 124 27.91 -2.42 4.30
C TYR A 124 28.47 -3.79 4.68
N TYR A 125 28.97 -4.58 3.72
CA TYR A 125 29.72 -5.78 4.04
C TYR A 125 31.17 -5.40 4.41
N VAL A 126 31.33 -4.85 5.61
CA VAL A 126 32.64 -4.65 6.22
C VAL A 126 33.02 -5.97 6.88
N LYS A 127 34.09 -6.61 6.41
CA LYS A 127 34.67 -7.73 7.16
C LYS A 127 35.06 -7.19 8.53
N PRO A 128 34.58 -7.78 9.62
CA PRO A 128 35.04 -7.40 10.94
C PRO A 128 36.56 -7.46 11.01
N ALA A 129 37.15 -6.57 11.80
CA ALA A 129 38.57 -6.63 12.09
C ALA A 129 38.94 -8.00 12.69
N ALA A 130 40.19 -8.42 12.46
CA ALA A 130 40.67 -9.75 12.83
C ALA A 130 40.57 -10.04 14.34
N ASP A 131 40.52 -8.99 15.16
CA ASP A 131 40.43 -8.96 16.61
C ASP A 131 38.98 -8.85 17.14
N HIS A 132 37.95 -8.88 16.28
CA HIS A 132 36.57 -8.76 16.73
C HIS A 132 36.12 -9.99 17.54
N PRO A 133 35.43 -9.83 18.69
CA PRO A 133 35.11 -10.91 19.64
C PRO A 133 34.18 -12.02 19.11
N TRP A 134 33.60 -11.87 17.92
CA TRP A 134 32.83 -12.91 17.23
C TRP A 134 33.67 -13.83 16.32
N MET A 135 34.95 -13.50 16.06
CA MET A 135 35.91 -14.27 15.28
C MET A 135 36.75 -15.19 16.19
N THR A 136 36.92 -14.81 17.46
CA THR A 136 37.79 -15.49 18.44
C THR A 136 37.37 -16.92 18.82
N ARG A 137 36.17 -17.38 18.45
CA ARG A 137 35.75 -18.78 18.69
C ARG A 137 36.07 -19.73 17.53
N ARG A 138 36.34 -19.23 16.32
CA ARG A 138 36.60 -20.05 15.12
C ARG A 138 38.08 -20.22 14.77
N THR A 139 38.99 -19.60 15.52
CA THR A 139 40.43 -19.68 15.26
C THR A 139 41.13 -20.85 15.96
N GLN A 140 40.39 -21.77 16.59
CA GLN A 140 40.98 -22.97 17.20
C GLN A 140 41.16 -24.13 16.20
N SER A 141 40.50 -24.11 15.05
CA SER A 141 40.75 -25.07 13.97
C SER A 141 41.72 -24.46 12.95
N LYS A 142 42.87 -25.11 12.74
CA LYS A 142 43.90 -24.77 11.73
C LYS A 142 43.47 -25.06 10.28
N ASP A 143 42.23 -25.45 10.06
CA ASP A 143 41.74 -25.80 8.73
C ASP A 143 41.30 -24.54 7.98
N ASP A 144 41.82 -24.35 6.77
CA ASP A 144 41.40 -23.31 5.85
C ASP A 144 39.93 -23.53 5.46
N VAL A 145 39.01 -22.86 6.16
CA VAL A 145 37.59 -22.88 5.81
C VAL A 145 37.41 -22.08 4.52
N LYS A 146 37.27 -22.79 3.39
CA LYS A 146 36.95 -22.18 2.11
C LYS A 146 35.69 -21.30 2.27
N PRO A 147 35.74 -20.02 1.87
CA PRO A 147 34.58 -19.15 2.01
C PRO A 147 33.39 -19.75 1.25
N PRO A 148 32.15 -19.62 1.78
CA PRO A 148 30.97 -20.16 1.12
C PRO A 148 30.87 -19.58 -0.29
N THR A 149 30.67 -20.46 -1.28
CA THR A 149 30.46 -20.07 -2.67
C THR A 149 29.22 -19.19 -2.74
N LEU A 150 29.39 -17.97 -3.23
CA LEU A 150 28.29 -17.01 -3.25
C LEU A 150 27.44 -17.22 -4.52
N PRO A 151 26.12 -17.06 -4.42
CA PRO A 151 25.26 -17.13 -5.59
C PRO A 151 25.67 -16.05 -6.59
N ARG A 152 25.81 -16.44 -7.87
CA ARG A 152 26.05 -15.51 -8.97
C ARG A 152 24.77 -14.71 -9.22
N LYS A 153 24.89 -13.41 -9.53
CA LYS A 153 23.78 -12.58 -9.99
C LYS A 153 23.12 -13.29 -11.18
N LYS A 154 21.85 -13.71 -11.03
CA LYS A 154 21.09 -14.22 -12.16
C LYS A 154 20.63 -13.03 -12.98
N VAL A 155 20.93 -13.05 -14.27
CA VAL A 155 20.39 -12.07 -15.21
C VAL A 155 18.99 -12.59 -15.54
N GLY A 156 17.96 -11.84 -15.16
CA GLY A 156 16.58 -12.12 -15.55
C GLY A 156 16.42 -12.02 -17.08
N PRO A 157 15.36 -12.61 -17.67
CA PRO A 157 15.20 -12.74 -19.12
C PRO A 157 15.08 -11.43 -19.91
N ASP A 158 14.92 -10.26 -19.27
CA ASP A 158 14.70 -8.98 -19.95
C ASP A 158 15.96 -8.09 -20.03
N THR A 159 17.04 -8.60 -20.62
CA THR A 159 18.12 -7.73 -21.09
C THR A 159 18.57 -8.13 -22.49
N THR A 160 17.70 -7.85 -23.47
CA THR A 160 18.13 -7.62 -24.85
C THR A 160 18.63 -6.18 -24.99
N PRO A 161 19.90 -5.93 -25.34
CA PRO A 161 20.35 -4.60 -25.69
C PRO A 161 19.77 -4.20 -27.06
N LYS A 162 19.35 -2.94 -27.18
CA LYS A 162 19.09 -2.28 -28.47
C LYS A 162 20.41 -1.93 -29.15
#